data_AF-T1D8N7-F1
#
_entry.id   AF-T1D8N7-F1
#
_cell.length_a   1.000
_cell.length_b   1.000
_cell.length_c   1.000
_cell.angle_alpha   90.00
_cell.angle_beta   90.00
_cell.angle_gamma   90.00
#
_symmetry.space_group_name_H-M   'P 1'
#
loop_
_entity.id
_entity.type
_entity.pdbx_description
1 polymer ?
#
loop_
_entity_poly.entity_id
_entity_poly.type
_entity_poly.pdbx_seq_one_letter_code
_entity_poly.pdbx_strand_id
1 'polypeptide(L)'
;ERVGHVPIPPYLDRPDEPTDRERYQTVYAKHMGSVAAPTAGLHFDACLLDALAQRGIQTVEVTLHVGPGTFEPVRTERIEDHRMHEEAYTVSPEAAERLTRVREAGGRIVAVGTTVVRTLETLAQNAAPGQALRPGSGRTRLFIRPGFVFRLTDALLTNFHQPQSTL
;
A
#
# COMPACT_ATOMS: atom_id res chain seq x y z
N GLU A 1 -6.27 26.01 -10.45
CA GLU A 1 -5.03 25.89 -9.64
C GLU A 1 -5.44 25.65 -8.19
N ARG A 2 -5.12 24.49 -7.61
CA ARG A 2 -5.53 24.17 -6.23
C ARG A 2 -4.30 23.91 -5.37
N VAL A 3 -4.21 24.76 -4.35
CA VAL A 3 -3.23 24.81 -3.28
C VAL A 3 -3.25 23.48 -2.50
N GLY A 4 -2.12 22.79 -2.46
CA GLY A 4 -1.91 21.60 -1.63
C GLY A 4 -0.43 21.47 -1.33
N HIS A 5 -0.08 21.60 -0.04
CA HIS A 5 1.24 21.28 0.48
C HIS A 5 1.51 19.78 0.31
N VAL A 6 2.76 19.39 0.03
CA VAL A 6 3.14 17.97 0.04
C VAL A 6 3.18 17.52 1.49
N PRO A 7 2.39 16.51 1.88
CA PRO A 7 2.50 15.93 3.21
C PRO A 7 3.86 15.21 3.32
N ILE A 8 4.81 15.86 3.98
CA ILE A 8 6.07 15.24 4.38
C ILE A 8 5.89 14.51 5.72
N PRO A 9 6.66 13.45 5.98
CA PRO A 9 6.60 12.76 7.26
C PRO A 9 6.62 13.66 8.47
N PRO A 10 5.82 13.36 9.51
CA PRO A 10 5.84 14.13 10.75
C PRO A 10 7.19 14.09 11.46
N TYR A 11 8.04 13.08 11.20
CA TYR A 11 9.37 12.97 11.80
C TYR A 11 10.44 13.87 11.16
N LEU A 12 10.16 14.51 10.01
CA LEU A 12 11.12 15.43 9.38
C LEU A 12 11.11 16.81 10.04
N ASP A 13 10.10 17.11 10.88
CA ASP A 13 9.97 18.32 11.71
C ASP A 13 10.34 19.61 10.97
N ARG A 14 9.85 19.74 9.72
CA ARG A 14 10.08 20.91 8.85
C ARG A 14 8.88 21.12 7.91
N PRO A 15 8.71 22.32 7.31
CA PRO A 15 7.75 22.53 6.22
C PRO A 15 8.20 21.85 4.92
N ASP A 16 7.24 21.61 4.01
CA ASP A 16 7.50 21.04 2.70
C ASP A 16 8.24 22.03 1.80
N GLU A 17 9.23 21.52 1.07
CA GLU A 17 10.00 22.26 0.06
C GLU A 17 9.53 21.86 -1.35
N PRO A 18 9.73 22.71 -2.37
CA PRO A 18 9.39 22.36 -3.75
C PRO A 18 10.03 21.04 -4.23
N THR A 19 11.22 20.72 -3.75
CA THR A 19 11.98 19.50 -4.05
C THR A 19 11.35 18.23 -3.44
N ASP A 20 10.54 18.37 -2.39
CA ASP A 20 9.86 17.23 -1.76
C ASP A 20 8.81 16.61 -2.68
N ARG A 21 8.23 17.39 -3.61
CA ARG A 21 7.33 16.87 -4.66
C ARG A 21 8.00 15.81 -5.52
N GLU A 22 9.26 16.01 -5.84
CA GLU A 22 10.03 15.09 -6.68
C GLU A 22 10.57 13.92 -5.84
N ARG A 23 11.04 14.20 -4.61
CA ARG A 23 11.66 13.20 -3.74
C ARG A 23 10.70 12.17 -3.14
N TYR A 24 9.45 12.55 -2.90
CA TYR A 24 8.46 11.66 -2.29
C TYR A 24 7.52 11.01 -3.30
N GLN A 25 7.77 11.16 -4.60
CA GLN A 25 7.04 10.45 -5.65
C GLN A 25 7.77 9.15 -6.00
N THR A 26 7.11 7.98 -5.89
CA THR A 26 7.72 6.73 -6.38
C THR A 26 7.81 6.75 -7.90
N VAL A 27 8.79 6.02 -8.46
CA VAL A 27 9.02 5.94 -9.93
C VAL A 27 7.81 5.42 -10.73
N TYR A 28 6.83 4.82 -10.05
CA TYR A 28 5.59 4.28 -10.62
C TYR A 28 4.32 5.03 -10.19
N ALA A 29 4.42 6.17 -9.50
CA ALA A 29 3.25 6.90 -9.05
C ALA A 29 2.62 7.73 -10.19
N LYS A 30 1.48 7.24 -10.71
CA LYS A 30 0.75 7.80 -11.86
C LYS A 30 -0.37 8.80 -11.51
N HIS A 31 -0.83 8.85 -10.25
CA HIS A 31 -1.96 9.67 -9.82
C HIS A 31 -1.61 10.63 -8.67
N MET A 32 -1.89 11.92 -8.87
CA MET A 32 -1.86 12.94 -7.82
C MET A 32 -2.86 12.57 -6.71
N GLY A 33 -2.41 12.39 -5.47
CA GLY A 33 -3.27 12.09 -4.32
C GLY A 33 -3.15 10.67 -3.74
N SER A 34 -2.28 9.83 -4.28
CA SER A 34 -1.66 8.77 -3.47
C SER A 34 -0.62 9.48 -2.61
N VAL A 35 -1.03 9.95 -1.43
CA VAL A 35 -0.20 10.70 -0.50
C VAL A 35 0.95 9.80 -0.06
N ALA A 36 2.08 9.93 -0.74
CA ALA A 36 3.30 9.22 -0.42
C ALA A 36 3.98 9.92 0.75
N ALA A 37 3.56 9.57 1.96
CA ALA A 37 4.58 9.42 2.99
C ALA A 37 5.63 8.44 2.44
N PRO A 38 6.93 8.61 2.70
CA PRO A 38 8.02 7.78 2.21
C PRO A 38 7.68 6.32 2.37
N THR A 39 7.26 5.74 1.25
CA THR A 39 6.84 4.36 1.18
C THR A 39 8.06 3.50 0.94
N ALA A 40 7.96 2.21 1.24
CA ALA A 40 8.97 1.23 0.84
C ALA A 40 9.25 1.23 -0.67
N GLY A 41 8.35 1.81 -1.47
CA GLY A 41 8.51 2.01 -2.90
C GLY A 41 9.65 2.93 -3.31
N LEU A 42 10.11 3.82 -2.43
CA LEU A 42 11.22 4.73 -2.72
C LEU A 42 12.57 4.03 -2.79
N HIS A 43 12.67 2.78 -2.34
CA HIS A 43 13.88 1.97 -2.48
C HIS A 43 14.04 1.35 -3.89
N PHE A 44 13.07 1.56 -4.79
CA PHE A 44 13.10 1.04 -6.16
C PHE A 44 13.46 2.15 -7.15
N ASP A 45 14.47 1.88 -7.96
CA ASP A 45 14.80 2.65 -9.15
C ASP A 45 14.48 1.87 -10.43
N ALA A 46 14.61 2.54 -11.58
CA ALA A 46 14.32 1.92 -12.88
C ALA A 46 15.25 0.73 -13.16
N CYS A 47 16.53 0.81 -12.77
CA CYS A 47 17.50 -0.25 -13.00
C CYS A 47 17.11 -1.54 -12.26
N LEU A 48 16.67 -1.41 -11.00
CA LEU A 48 16.20 -2.53 -10.20
C LEU A 48 14.92 -3.13 -10.79
N LEU A 49 13.95 -2.30 -11.19
CA LEU A 49 12.71 -2.77 -11.81
C LEU A 49 12.98 -3.52 -13.12
N ASP A 50 13.91 -3.03 -13.94
CA ASP A 50 14.34 -3.71 -15.16
C ASP A 50 15.04 -5.04 -14.86
N ALA A 51 15.92 -5.06 -13.85
CA ALA A 51 16.61 -6.27 -13.43
C ALA A 51 15.66 -7.35 -12.86
N LEU A 52 14.54 -6.94 -12.25
CA LEU A 52 13.46 -7.82 -11.82
C LEU A 52 12.68 -8.35 -13.03
N ALA A 53 12.33 -7.48 -13.97
CA ALA A 53 11.60 -7.85 -15.20
C ALA A 53 12.40 -8.85 -16.06
N GLN A 54 13.72 -8.66 -16.21
CA GLN A 54 14.62 -9.58 -16.91
C GLN A 54 14.67 -10.97 -16.26
N ARG A 55 14.37 -11.06 -14.96
CA ARG A 55 14.25 -12.33 -14.22
C ARG A 55 12.83 -12.92 -14.26
N GLY A 56 11.93 -12.33 -15.04
CA GLY A 56 10.54 -12.76 -15.16
C GLY A 56 9.66 -12.37 -13.96
N ILE A 57 10.12 -11.46 -13.09
CA ILE A 57 9.35 -10.97 -11.95
C ILE A 57 8.42 -9.87 -12.45
N GLN A 58 7.13 -10.09 -12.27
CA GLN A 58 6.10 -9.14 -12.70
C GLN A 58 5.89 -8.05 -11.65
N THR A 59 5.71 -6.82 -12.12
CA THR A 59 5.26 -5.71 -11.27
C THR A 59 3.77 -5.47 -11.51
N VAL A 60 3.01 -5.32 -10.41
CA VAL A 60 1.58 -4.99 -10.44
C VAL A 60 1.34 -3.77 -9.57
N GLU A 61 0.72 -2.75 -10.14
CA GLU A 61 0.38 -1.52 -9.43
C GLU A 61 -1.04 -1.59 -8.87
N VAL A 62 -1.19 -1.18 -7.60
CA VAL A 62 -2.48 -0.93 -6.96
C VAL A 62 -2.45 0.45 -6.32
N THR A 63 -3.61 1.10 -6.23
CA THR A 63 -3.70 2.44 -5.63
C THR A 63 -4.49 2.37 -4.32
N LEU A 64 -3.94 2.90 -3.24
CA LEU A 64 -4.66 3.19 -2.00
C LEU A 64 -4.48 4.67 -1.66
N HIS A 65 -5.58 5.38 -1.62
CA HIS A 65 -5.66 6.75 -1.13
C HIS A 65 -5.67 6.73 0.38
N VAL A 66 -4.48 6.94 0.95
CA VAL A 66 -4.31 7.15 2.38
C VAL A 66 -4.71 8.59 2.74
N GLY A 67 -5.56 8.72 3.76
CA GLY A 67 -5.93 10.01 4.33
C GLY A 67 -5.01 10.40 5.48
N PRO A 68 -5.13 11.62 6.03
CA PRO A 68 -4.34 12.05 7.19
C PRO A 68 -4.48 11.13 8.41
N GLY A 69 -5.62 10.44 8.55
CA GLY A 69 -5.88 9.49 9.63
C GLY A 69 -4.99 8.23 9.61
N THR A 70 -4.37 7.87 8.50
CA THR A 70 -3.50 6.67 8.40
C THR A 70 -2.26 6.77 9.29
N PHE A 71 -1.81 7.99 9.60
CA PHE A 71 -0.64 8.25 10.44
C PHE A 71 -1.00 8.66 11.87
N GLU A 72 -2.29 8.62 12.25
CA GLU A 72 -2.68 8.94 13.61
C GLU A 72 -2.19 7.84 14.57
N PRO A 73 -1.53 8.21 15.69
CA PRO A 73 -1.08 7.23 16.67
C PRO A 73 -2.26 6.51 17.30
N VAL A 74 -2.05 5.26 17.73
CA VAL A 74 -3.05 4.53 18.51
C VAL A 74 -3.21 5.23 19.86
N ARG A 75 -4.34 5.93 20.05
CA ARG A 75 -4.66 6.67 21.28
C ARG A 75 -5.47 5.87 22.30
N THR A 76 -5.74 4.59 22.03
CA THR A 76 -6.54 3.73 22.91
C THR A 76 -5.63 2.87 23.78
N GLU A 77 -6.01 2.64 25.04
CA GLU A 77 -5.26 1.79 25.97
C GLU A 77 -5.20 0.33 25.50
N ARG A 78 -6.26 -0.12 24.82
CA ARG A 78 -6.37 -1.45 24.22
C ARG A 78 -6.37 -1.35 22.71
N ILE A 79 -5.62 -2.24 22.05
CA ILE A 79 -5.54 -2.31 20.58
C ILE A 79 -6.91 -2.69 19.98
N GLU A 80 -7.72 -3.47 20.71
CA GLU A 80 -9.03 -3.90 20.25
C GLU A 80 -10.03 -2.75 20.12
N ASP A 81 -9.82 -1.67 20.87
CA ASP A 81 -10.70 -0.49 20.88
C ASP A 81 -10.32 0.52 19.79
N HIS A 82 -9.19 0.31 19.11
CA HIS A 82 -8.72 1.18 18.04
C HIS A 82 -9.60 1.02 16.79
N ARG A 83 -10.18 2.13 16.33
CA ARG A 83 -10.96 2.17 15.09
C ARG A 83 -10.09 2.70 13.96
N MET A 84 -9.77 1.83 13.01
CA MET A 84 -9.06 2.24 11.80
C MET A 84 -9.90 3.20 10.95
N HIS A 85 -9.24 4.25 10.47
CA HIS A 85 -9.80 5.15 9.48
C HIS A 85 -10.04 4.42 8.16
N GLU A 86 -11.05 4.88 7.44
CA GLU A 86 -11.42 4.29 6.17
C GLU A 86 -10.60 4.88 5.02
N GLU A 87 -9.96 4.01 4.26
CA GLU A 87 -9.13 4.39 3.12
C GLU A 87 -9.74 3.88 1.83
N ALA A 88 -9.66 4.69 0.78
CA ALA A 88 -10.20 4.34 -0.52
C ALA A 88 -9.13 3.68 -1.38
N TYR A 89 -9.42 2.54 -2.00
CA TYR A 89 -8.51 1.90 -2.95
C TYR A 89 -9.11 1.84 -4.35
N THR A 90 -8.24 1.67 -5.34
CA THR A 90 -8.59 1.38 -6.73
C THR A 90 -7.65 0.31 -7.29
N VAL A 91 -8.23 -0.71 -7.92
CA VAL A 91 -7.54 -1.82 -8.56
C VAL A 91 -8.05 -1.95 -9.99
N SER A 92 -7.14 -1.91 -10.97
CA SER A 92 -7.51 -2.06 -12.37
C SER A 92 -7.90 -3.51 -12.69
N PRO A 93 -8.68 -3.75 -13.77
CA PRO A 93 -8.94 -5.08 -14.30
C PRO A 93 -7.66 -5.89 -14.54
N GLU A 94 -6.65 -5.25 -15.13
CA GLU A 94 -5.35 -5.86 -15.39
C GLU A 94 -4.64 -6.28 -14.10
N ALA A 95 -4.64 -5.43 -13.07
CA ALA A 95 -4.00 -5.75 -11.79
C ALA A 95 -4.70 -6.94 -11.12
N ALA A 96 -6.03 -6.94 -11.07
CA ALA A 96 -6.80 -8.03 -10.48
C ALA A 96 -6.58 -9.36 -11.23
N GLU A 97 -6.51 -9.31 -12.56
CA GLU A 97 -6.24 -10.48 -13.40
C GLU A 97 -4.82 -11.02 -13.17
N ARG A 98 -3.80 -10.16 -13.21
CA ARG A 98 -2.40 -10.57 -12.96
C ARG A 98 -2.23 -11.21 -11.58
N LEU A 99 -2.79 -10.60 -10.54
CA LEU A 99 -2.76 -11.15 -9.18
C LEU A 99 -3.46 -12.50 -9.09
N THR A 100 -4.62 -12.64 -9.73
CA THR A 100 -5.36 -13.92 -9.79
C THR A 100 -4.52 -15.01 -10.47
N ARG A 101 -3.94 -14.71 -11.64
CA ARG A 101 -3.11 -15.67 -12.38
C ARG A 101 -1.88 -16.11 -11.60
N VAL A 102 -1.19 -15.18 -10.93
CA VAL A 102 -0.04 -15.52 -10.07
C VAL A 102 -0.46 -16.47 -8.95
N ARG A 103 -1.62 -16.22 -8.33
CA ARG A 103 -2.14 -17.08 -7.27
C ARG A 103 -2.53 -18.47 -7.77
N GLU A 104 -3.22 -18.57 -8.91
CA GLU A 104 -3.60 -19.84 -9.54
C GLU A 104 -2.38 -20.66 -9.97
N ALA A 105 -1.32 -19.99 -10.43
CA ALA A 105 -0.06 -20.63 -10.78
C ALA A 105 0.80 -21.05 -9.57
N GLY A 106 0.35 -20.79 -8.33
CA GLY A 106 1.12 -21.06 -7.12
C GLY A 106 2.35 -20.16 -6.95
N GLY A 107 2.38 -19.02 -7.64
CA GLY A 107 3.43 -18.02 -7.53
C GLY A 107 3.32 -17.22 -6.22
N ARG A 108 4.39 -16.44 -5.94
CA ARG A 108 4.45 -15.58 -4.75
C ARG A 108 4.07 -14.14 -5.08
N ILE A 109 3.31 -13.52 -4.20
CA ILE A 109 2.96 -12.09 -4.24
C ILE A 109 3.72 -11.38 -3.12
N VAL A 110 4.62 -10.47 -3.50
CA VAL A 110 5.40 -9.65 -2.57
C VAL A 110 4.81 -8.24 -2.55
N ALA A 111 4.24 -7.84 -1.41
CA ALA A 111 3.70 -6.51 -1.24
C ALA A 111 4.82 -5.52 -0.89
N VAL A 112 4.83 -4.37 -1.56
CA VAL A 112 5.74 -3.26 -1.27
C VAL A 112 4.96 -2.18 -0.52
N GLY A 113 5.06 -2.18 0.80
CA GLY A 113 4.37 -1.28 1.72
C GLY A 113 3.10 -1.87 2.34
N THR A 114 2.86 -1.53 3.61
CA THR A 114 1.71 -1.98 4.41
C THR A 114 0.35 -1.57 3.83
N THR A 115 0.30 -0.40 3.20
CA THR A 115 -0.82 0.10 2.38
C THR A 115 -1.23 -0.90 1.29
N VAL A 116 -0.25 -1.47 0.56
CA VAL A 116 -0.53 -2.48 -0.47
C VAL A 116 -1.09 -3.74 0.17
N VAL A 117 -0.51 -4.19 1.30
CA VAL A 117 -1.01 -5.36 2.05
C VAL A 117 -2.49 -5.19 2.40
N ARG A 118 -2.88 -4.06 2.99
CA ARG A 118 -4.28 -3.83 3.39
C ARG A 118 -5.22 -3.87 2.20
N THR A 119 -4.80 -3.33 1.06
CA THR A 119 -5.58 -3.39 -0.18
C THR A 119 -5.75 -4.84 -0.65
N LEU A 120 -4.64 -5.58 -0.78
CA LEU A 120 -4.62 -6.97 -1.23
C LEU A 120 -5.47 -7.89 -0.33
N GLU A 121 -5.30 -7.77 0.99
CA GLU A 121 -6.05 -8.58 1.95
C GLU A 121 -7.54 -8.21 2.00
N THR A 122 -7.88 -6.94 1.73
CA THR A 122 -9.29 -6.54 1.57
C THR A 122 -9.90 -7.18 0.32
N LEU A 123 -9.19 -7.20 -0.81
CA LEU A 123 -9.65 -7.88 -2.03
C LEU A 123 -9.87 -9.37 -1.77
N ALA A 124 -8.94 -10.01 -1.06
CA ALA A 124 -9.00 -11.44 -0.74
C ALA A 124 -10.09 -11.81 0.27
N GLN A 125 -10.52 -10.87 1.12
CA GLN A 125 -11.68 -11.06 2.00
C GLN A 125 -13.01 -10.93 1.24
N ASN A 126 -13.05 -10.06 0.22
CA ASN A 126 -14.23 -9.84 -0.62
C ASN A 126 -14.42 -10.88 -1.72
N ALA A 127 -13.36 -11.63 -2.07
CA ALA A 127 -13.44 -12.76 -2.98
C ALA A 127 -13.89 -14.04 -2.26
N ALA A 128 -14.80 -14.79 -2.86
CA ALA A 128 -15.11 -16.13 -2.37
C ALA A 128 -13.91 -17.07 -2.61
N PRO A 129 -13.72 -18.14 -1.81
CA PRO A 129 -12.67 -19.13 -2.04
C PRO A 129 -12.70 -19.65 -3.48
N GLY A 130 -11.56 -19.59 -4.17
CA GLY A 130 -11.43 -20.04 -5.56
C GLY A 130 -12.01 -19.10 -6.62
N GLN A 131 -12.49 -17.90 -6.26
CA GLN A 131 -12.89 -16.89 -7.23
C GLN A 131 -11.74 -15.93 -7.57
N ALA A 132 -11.75 -15.46 -8.81
CA ALA A 132 -10.88 -14.38 -9.27
C ALA A 132 -11.12 -13.10 -8.46
N LEU A 133 -10.05 -12.32 -8.28
CA LEU A 133 -10.12 -11.02 -7.62
C LEU A 133 -10.98 -10.06 -8.48
N ARG A 134 -11.84 -9.29 -7.83
CA ARG A 134 -12.69 -8.32 -8.52
C ARG A 134 -11.94 -6.99 -8.66
N PRO A 135 -11.84 -6.43 -9.88
CA PRO A 135 -11.33 -5.08 -10.03
C PRO A 135 -12.35 -4.04 -9.56
N GLY A 136 -11.89 -2.79 -9.44
CA GLY A 136 -12.73 -1.65 -9.12
C GLY A 136 -12.20 -0.84 -7.94
N SER A 137 -13.01 0.12 -7.52
CA SER A 137 -12.72 0.96 -6.36
C SER A 137 -13.52 0.49 -5.15
N GLY A 138 -12.95 0.65 -3.97
CA GLY A 138 -13.59 0.27 -2.72
C GLY A 138 -13.02 1.03 -1.55
N ARG A 139 -13.44 0.63 -0.35
CA ARG A 139 -12.96 1.21 0.89
C ARG A 139 -12.54 0.11 1.84
N THR A 140 -11.51 0.36 2.63
CA THR A 140 -11.01 -0.58 3.64
C THR A 140 -10.82 0.10 4.98
N ARG A 141 -11.29 -0.58 6.03
CA ARG A 141 -10.97 -0.31 7.44
C ARG A 141 -10.18 -1.48 8.04
N LEU A 142 -9.55 -2.29 7.18
CA LEU A 142 -8.88 -3.51 7.61
C LEU A 142 -7.74 -3.17 8.57
N PHE A 143 -7.87 -3.63 9.82
CA PHE A 143 -6.84 -3.53 10.84
C PHE A 143 -6.14 -4.88 11.01
N ILE A 144 -4.93 -4.98 10.46
CA ILE A 144 -4.11 -6.20 10.52
C ILE A 144 -3.36 -6.21 11.84
N ARG A 145 -3.46 -7.31 12.58
CA ARG A 145 -2.91 -7.51 13.94
C ARG A 145 -2.35 -8.92 14.07
N PRO A 146 -1.54 -9.21 15.11
CA PRO A 146 -1.08 -10.57 15.37
C PRO A 146 -2.22 -11.59 15.36
N GLY A 147 -2.01 -12.72 14.69
CA GLY A 147 -3.05 -13.74 14.46
C GLY A 147 -3.87 -13.55 13.18
N PHE A 148 -3.66 -12.45 12.43
CA PHE A 148 -4.26 -12.28 11.11
C PHE A 148 -3.72 -13.32 10.11
N VAL A 149 -4.63 -13.93 9.34
CA VAL A 149 -4.28 -14.90 8.30
C VAL A 149 -4.25 -14.20 6.95
N PHE A 150 -3.04 -14.04 6.41
CA PHE A 150 -2.82 -13.49 5.06
C PHE A 150 -3.27 -14.50 4.01
N ARG A 151 -4.04 -14.02 3.03
CA ARG A 151 -4.60 -14.85 1.95
C ARG A 151 -3.94 -14.57 0.61
N LEU A 152 -3.48 -13.34 0.38
CA LEU A 152 -2.93 -12.93 -0.91
C LEU A 152 -1.46 -12.52 -0.81
N THR A 153 -1.03 -11.98 0.32
CA THR A 153 0.34 -11.50 0.54
C THR A 153 1.24 -12.60 1.10
N ASP A 154 2.30 -12.97 0.39
CA ASP A 154 3.26 -14.00 0.83
C ASP A 154 4.51 -13.40 1.48
N ALA A 155 4.89 -12.19 1.09
CA ALA A 155 5.98 -11.44 1.72
C ALA A 155 5.70 -9.94 1.71
N LEU A 156 6.33 -9.22 2.64
CA LEU A 156 6.20 -7.77 2.78
C LEU A 156 7.58 -7.13 2.76
N LEU A 157 7.75 -6.14 1.88
CA LEU A 157 8.82 -5.16 1.97
C LEU A 157 8.24 -3.86 2.55
N THR A 158 8.70 -3.48 3.74
CA THR A 158 8.26 -2.26 4.43
C THR A 158 9.42 -1.57 5.15
N ASN A 159 9.21 -0.34 5.61
CA ASN A 159 10.16 0.39 6.44
C ASN A 159 10.03 -0.04 7.92
N PHE A 160 10.98 0.38 8.77
CA PHE A 160 10.76 0.32 10.21
C PHE A 160 9.70 1.35 10.63
N HIS A 161 8.78 0.93 11.50
CA HIS A 161 7.66 1.73 11.96
C HIS A 161 7.91 2.25 13.38
N GLN A 162 7.30 3.39 13.72
CA GLN A 162 7.48 4.00 15.04
C GLN A 162 6.83 3.15 16.15
N PRO A 163 7.35 3.19 17.39
CA PRO A 163 6.68 2.58 18.52
C PRO A 163 5.23 3.06 18.64
N GLN A 164 4.31 2.15 18.97
CA GLN A 164 2.88 2.42 19.15
C GLN A 164 2.16 2.96 17.88
N SER A 165 2.74 2.73 16.70
CA SER A 165 2.04 2.97 15.44
C SER A 165 1.09 1.81 15.08
N THR A 166 0.13 2.07 14.19
CA THR A 166 -0.76 1.04 13.62
C THR A 166 -0.07 0.16 12.56
N LEU A 167 1.19 0.47 12.20
CA LEU A 167 2.00 -0.20 11.18
C LEU A 167 3.02 -1.16 11.80
#